data_AF-A0A3M0HW28-F1
#
_entry.id   AF-A0A3M0HW28-F1
#
_cell.length_a   1.000
_cell.length_b   1.000
_cell.length_c   1.000
_cell.angle_alpha   90.00
_cell.angle_beta   90.00
_cell.angle_gamma   90.00
#
_symmetry.space_group_name_H-M   'P 1'
#
loop_
_entity.id
_entity.type
_entity.pdbx_description
1 polymer ?
#
loop_
_entity_poly.entity_id
_entity_poly.type
_entity_poly.pdbx_seq_one_letter_code
_entity_poly.pdbx_strand_id
1 'polypeptide(L)' 'NCLKREGVHSVGELLARSEADLLDIRNFGAKSIDEVKAKLAGLGLALKDSPPGFDPTAAAFDADDNGNTGFVETEQY' A
#
# COMPACT_ATOMS: atom_id res chain seq x y z
N ASN A 1 8.39 -13.66 -3.31
CA ASN A 1 9.85 -13.77 -3.02
C ASN A 1 10.34 -12.67 -2.09
N CYS A 2 9.91 -11.41 -2.24
CA CYS A 2 10.33 -10.29 -1.38
C CYS A 2 10.01 -10.50 0.11
N LEU A 3 8.77 -10.90 0.44
CA LEU A 3 8.34 -11.17 1.82
C LEU A 3 9.21 -12.22 2.54
N LYS A 4 9.56 -13.31 1.84
CA LYS A 4 10.38 -14.39 2.41
C LYS A 4 11.81 -13.93 2.74
N ARG A 5 12.33 -12.93 2.01
CA ARG A 5 13.64 -12.33 2.27
C ARG A 5 13.62 -11.38 3.47
N GLU A 6 12.47 -10.76 3.73
CA GLU A 6 12.24 -9.96 4.94
C GLU A 6 11.81 -10.77 6.16
N GLY A 7 11.98 -12.10 6.10
CA GLY A 7 11.63 -12.98 7.21
C GLY A 7 10.12 -13.11 7.45
N VAL A 8 9.28 -12.68 6.50
CA VAL A 8 7.82 -12.89 6.56
C VAL A 8 7.50 -14.25 5.93
N HIS A 9 7.11 -15.20 6.76
CA HIS A 9 6.83 -16.58 6.39
C HIS A 9 5.36 -16.95 6.54
N SER A 10 4.61 -16.19 7.33
CA SER A 10 3.20 -16.44 7.63
C SER A 10 2.32 -15.21 7.41
N VAL A 11 1.01 -15.45 7.25
CA VAL A 11 0.02 -14.37 7.14
C VAL A 11 -0.03 -13.55 8.43
N GLY A 12 0.15 -14.18 9.60
CA GLY A 12 0.19 -13.47 10.88
C GLY A 12 1.33 -12.46 10.97
N GLU A 13 2.53 -12.84 10.50
CA GLU A 13 3.69 -11.92 10.44
C GLU A 13 3.46 -10.78 9.44
N LEU A 14 2.82 -11.07 8.31
CA LEU A 14 2.46 -10.06 7.32
C LEU A 14 1.49 -9.02 7.90
N LEU A 15 0.45 -9.47 8.62
CA LEU A 15 -0.53 -8.60 9.25
C LEU A 15 0.05 -7.74 10.38
N ALA A 16 1.14 -8.20 11.01
CA ALA A 16 1.83 -7.44 12.05
C ALA A 16 2.64 -6.25 11.50
N ARG A 17 2.90 -6.23 10.18
CA ARG A 17 3.61 -5.16 9.47
C ARG A 17 2.62 -4.11 8.95
N SER A 18 3.03 -2.85 9.04
CA SER A 18 2.27 -1.75 8.45
C SER A 18 2.50 -1.68 6.93
N GLU A 19 1.59 -1.04 6.22
CA GLU A 19 1.77 -0.77 4.79
C GLU A 19 3.03 0.05 4.51
N ALA A 20 3.37 1.00 5.39
CA ALA A 20 4.61 1.77 5.32
C ALA A 20 5.86 0.88 5.39
N ASP A 21 5.89 -0.07 6.35
CA ASP A 21 7.01 -1.01 6.48
C ASP A 21 7.15 -1.90 5.25
N LEU A 22 6.02 -2.25 4.63
CA LEU A 22 6.00 -3.07 3.43
C LEU A 22 6.49 -2.30 2.20
N LEU A 23 6.17 -1.00 2.06
CA LEU A 23 6.68 -0.14 0.98
C LEU A 23 8.19 0.09 1.05
N ASP A 24 8.77 0.03 2.25
CA ASP A 24 10.22 0.19 2.43
C ASP A 24 11.01 -1.05 1.95
N ILE A 25 10.32 -2.19 1.75
CA ILE A 25 10.95 -3.43 1.29
C ILE A 25 11.39 -3.28 -0.17
N ARG A 26 12.68 -3.56 -0.42
CA ARG A 26 13.24 -3.51 -1.77
C ARG A 26 12.52 -4.48 -2.72
N ASN A 27 11.99 -3.95 -3.83
CA ASN A 27 11.12 -4.63 -4.81
C ASN A 27 9.71 -4.97 -4.29
N PHE A 28 9.20 -4.20 -3.32
CA PHE A 28 7.81 -4.23 -2.89
C PHE A 28 7.21 -2.86 -3.19
N GLY A 29 6.27 -2.79 -4.13
CA GLY A 29 5.65 -1.54 -4.56
C GLY A 29 4.16 -1.53 -4.29
N ALA A 30 3.51 -0.40 -4.59
CA ALA A 30 2.06 -0.21 -4.45
C ALA A 30 1.24 -1.37 -5.05
N LYS A 31 1.57 -1.83 -6.26
CA LYS A 31 0.91 -3.00 -6.88
C LYS A 31 1.00 -4.29 -6.03
N SER A 32 2.16 -4.59 -5.46
CA SER A 32 2.34 -5.77 -4.61
C SER A 32 1.53 -5.65 -3.32
N ILE A 33 1.34 -4.44 -2.81
CA ILE A 33 0.50 -4.16 -1.64
C ILE A 33 -0.96 -4.35 -1.96
N ASP A 34 -1.44 -3.81 -3.09
CA ASP A 34 -2.82 -3.97 -3.52
C ASP A 34 -3.17 -5.44 -3.72
N GLU A 35 -2.27 -6.22 -4.33
CA GLU A 35 -2.44 -7.68 -4.45
C GLU A 35 -2.56 -8.37 -3.08
N VAL A 36 -1.74 -7.96 -2.11
CA VAL A 36 -1.79 -8.49 -0.74
C VAL A 36 -3.09 -8.08 -0.05
N LYS A 37 -3.46 -6.80 -0.11
CA LYS A 37 -4.69 -6.25 0.47
C LYS A 37 -5.93 -6.93 -0.11
N ALA A 38 -5.99 -7.11 -1.43
CA ALA A 38 -7.11 -7.78 -2.09
C ALA A 38 -7.26 -9.24 -1.62
N LYS A 39 -6.13 -9.97 -1.46
CA LYS A 39 -6.15 -11.34 -0.92
C LYS A 39 -6.59 -11.39 0.54
N LEU A 40 -6.15 -10.43 1.36
CA LEU A 40 -6.54 -10.33 2.76
C LEU A 40 -8.03 -9.95 2.91
N ALA A 41 -8.52 -9.04 2.07
CA ALA A 41 -9.92 -8.65 2.05
C ALA A 41 -10.85 -9.83 1.74
N GLY A 42 -10.44 -10.73 0.83
CA GLY A 42 -11.16 -11.99 0.57
C GLY A 42 -11.25 -12.94 1.76
N LEU A 43 -10.39 -12.76 2.77
CA LEU A 43 -10.36 -13.52 4.02
C LEU A 43 -10.96 -12.74 5.20
N GLY A 44 -11.44 -11.51 4.98
CA GLY A 44 -11.92 -10.62 6.04
C GLY A 44 -10.81 -10.06 6.93
N LEU A 45 -9.57 -10.00 6.41
CA LEU A 45 -8.38 -9.51 7.10
C LEU A 45 -7.89 -8.20 6.50
N ALA A 46 -7.16 -7.40 7.28
CA ALA A 46 -6.57 -6.15 6.84
C ALA A 46 -5.17 -5.97 7.44
N LEU A 47 -4.28 -5.30 6.70
CA LEU A 47 -2.94 -4.94 7.19
C LEU A 47 -3.03 -3.95 8.35
N LYS A 48 -1.94 -3.85 9.11
CA LYS A 48 -1.84 -2.89 10.21
C LYS A 48 -1.86 -1.45 9.70
N ASP A 49 -2.46 -0.56 10.47
CA ASP A 49 -2.43 0.87 10.22
C ASP A 49 -0.99 1.40 10.12
N SER A 50 -0.77 2.25 9.13
CA SER A 50 0.48 2.98 8.96
C SER A 50 0.63 4.06 10.03
N PRO A 51 1.88 4.45 10.36
CA PRO A 51 2.13 5.51 11.34
C PRO A 51 1.45 6.84 10.95
N PRO A 52 1.06 7.67 11.93
CA PRO A 52 0.41 8.95 11.68
C PRO A 52 1.32 9.86 10.84
N GLY A 53 0.79 10.39 9.73
CA GLY A 53 1.55 11.20 8.77
C GLY A 53 2.11 10.40 7.58
N PHE A 54 1.85 9.10 7.52
CA PHE A 54 2.12 8.29 6.33
C PHE A 54 1.07 8.54 5.25
N ASP A 55 1.48 9.10 4.11
CA ASP A 55 0.65 9.27 2.93
C ASP A 55 0.95 8.17 1.89
N PRO A 56 0.10 7.13 1.76
CA PRO A 56 0.30 6.08 0.75
C PRO A 56 0.20 6.62 -0.68
N THR A 57 -0.47 7.77 -0.88
CA THR A 57 -0.60 8.42 -2.19
C THR A 57 0.74 8.94 -2.68
N ALA A 58 1.61 9.39 -1.76
CA ALA A 58 2.98 9.81 -2.05
C ALA A 58 3.84 8.72 -2.70
N ALA A 59 3.62 7.46 -2.31
CA ALA A 59 4.30 6.30 -2.89
C ALA A 59 3.60 5.75 -4.15
N ALA A 60 2.36 6.17 -4.43
CA ALA A 60 1.55 5.72 -5.55
C ALA A 60 1.69 6.59 -6.81
N PHE A 61 2.34 7.76 -6.72
CA PHE A 61 2.51 8.68 -7.87
C PHE A 61 3.36 8.13 -9.04
N ASP A 62 4.04 6.99 -8.86
CA ASP A 62 4.71 6.28 -9.96
C ASP A 62 3.77 5.30 -10.72
N ALA A 63 2.49 5.22 -10.35
CA ALA A 63 1.58 4.16 -10.82
C ALA A 63 0.28 4.62 -11.53
N ASP A 64 0.16 5.87 -11.96
CA ASP A 64 -0.92 6.27 -12.89
C ASP A 64 -0.43 7.27 -13.95
N ASP A 65 -0.07 6.76 -15.13
CA ASP A 65 0.17 7.57 -16.35
C ASP A 65 -1.12 7.78 -17.16
N ASN A 66 -2.31 7.30 -16.78
CA ASN A 66 -3.48 7.54 -17.63
C ASN A 66 -4.83 7.41 -16.91
N GLY A 67 -5.40 8.53 -16.45
CA GLY A 67 -6.81 8.52 -16.07
C GLY A 67 -7.44 9.70 -15.34
N ASN A 68 -7.21 10.95 -15.77
CA ASN A 68 -8.14 12.06 -15.50
C ASN A 68 -8.48 12.33 -14.01
N THR A 69 -7.52 12.84 -13.22
CA THR A 69 -7.87 13.61 -12.02
C THR A 69 -8.36 14.98 -12.45
N GLY A 70 -9.64 15.06 -12.81
CA GLY A 70 -10.37 16.30 -13.02
C GLY A 70 -10.18 17.19 -11.79
N PHE A 71 -9.45 18.28 -11.98
CA PHE A 71 -9.33 19.37 -11.04
C PHE A 71 -10.74 19.89 -10.75
N VAL A 72 -11.30 19.55 -9.59
CA VAL A 72 -12.56 20.14 -9.14
C VAL A 72 -12.25 21.56 -8.70
N GLU A 73 -12.77 22.49 -9.48
CA GLU A 73 -12.82 23.94 -9.37
C GLU A 73 -13.13 24.41 -7.94
N THR A 74 -12.28 25.30 -7.40
CA THR A 74 -12.72 26.25 -6.37
C THR A 74 -12.57 27.65 -6.95
N GLU A 75 -13.65 28.15 -7.53
CA GLU A 75 -13.84 29.58 -7.79
C GLU A 75 -13.65 30.35 -6.48
N GLN A 76 -12.69 31.27 -6.47
CA GLN A 76 -12.58 32.29 -5.43
C GLN A 76 -13.19 33.59 -5.98
N TYR A 77 -14.34 33.94 -5.42
CA TYR A 77 -14.98 35.25 -5.53
C TYR A 77 -14.09 36.36 -4.95
#